data_AF-A0A8K0PHF0-F1
#
_entry.id   AF-A0A8K0PHF0-F1
#
_cell.length_a   1.000
_cell.length_b   1.000
_cell.length_c   1.000
_cell.angle_alpha   90.00
_cell.angle_beta   90.00
_cell.angle_gamma   90.00
#
_symmetry.space_group_name_H-M   'P 1'
#
loop_
_entity.id
_entity.type
_entity.pdbx_description
1 polymer ?
#
loop_
_entity_poly.entity_id
_entity_poly.type
_entity_poly.pdbx_seq_one_letter_code
_entity_poly.pdbx_strand_id
1 'polypeptide(L)'
;MPVSTRPQRTHPGISSATSKRRKPSQSTKPIYRIPQNNHLLITTPGVVYAWDTLGVHKIFNSSRQGILAAKASKDGSQVLAVANSQVVVLHDCKRDREESWGLSSPDGHFRLLEYTSDAKSLFLSTTLAGAIQCYSVREARMSRPGEEHPSPPTVLAVNANAQLLISASENPPVTYIQNVNLGTPAHKLEPSASTTPVVVAGFHPDRPDIFLLGFKDGTLAAYDATKMARKNGVRMDVNSSLDMEGQAGEISSFKRLHRTTNKSSVGSGYSYTTSEYDQSVSPVHDRGVGVSAAAFVPGTLSTAVSVGSDGQCHIVDFADNGVVLKTWNLHAHATSVAILQSRKMAGPSRVKTDQPDPQQEQKD
;
A
#
# COMPACT_ATOMS: atom_id res chain seq x y z
N MET A 1 -42.74 -67.39 -51.40
CA MET A 1 -41.39 -66.80 -51.37
C MET A 1 -41.25 -65.94 -52.64
N PRO A 2 -41.61 -64.64 -52.60
CA PRO A 2 -41.64 -63.73 -53.76
C PRO A 2 -40.28 -63.02 -53.92
N VAL A 3 -39.70 -62.72 -55.09
CA VAL A 3 -40.10 -61.99 -56.32
C VAL A 3 -40.15 -60.45 -56.15
N SER A 4 -39.02 -59.82 -56.55
CA SER A 4 -38.87 -58.72 -57.53
C SER A 4 -39.28 -57.25 -57.24
N THR A 5 -38.35 -56.37 -57.69
CA THR A 5 -38.49 -55.04 -58.36
C THR A 5 -38.77 -53.73 -57.56
N ARG A 6 -37.89 -52.75 -57.82
CA ARG A 6 -37.91 -51.25 -57.57
C ARG A 6 -39.18 -50.56 -58.15
N PRO A 7 -39.59 -49.29 -57.81
CA PRO A 7 -38.75 -48.05 -57.79
C PRO A 7 -39.20 -46.81 -56.92
N GLN A 8 -38.37 -45.74 -56.97
CA GLN A 8 -38.58 -44.27 -56.88
C GLN A 8 -39.37 -43.51 -55.76
N ARG A 9 -38.66 -42.47 -55.23
CA ARG A 9 -39.04 -41.06 -54.88
C ARG A 9 -40.04 -40.77 -53.74
N THR A 10 -39.62 -39.94 -52.77
CA THR A 10 -40.07 -38.52 -52.54
C THR A 10 -39.49 -37.94 -51.22
N HIS A 11 -39.03 -36.68 -51.27
CA HIS A 11 -38.98 -35.77 -50.11
C HIS A 11 -40.36 -35.10 -49.99
N PRO A 12 -40.86 -34.74 -48.78
CA PRO A 12 -40.52 -33.42 -48.18
C PRO A 12 -40.55 -33.39 -46.63
N GLY A 13 -40.17 -32.25 -46.03
CA GLY A 13 -40.69 -31.87 -44.71
C GLY A 13 -39.68 -31.28 -43.72
N ILE A 14 -39.41 -29.99 -43.85
CA ILE A 14 -38.81 -29.15 -42.81
C ILE A 14 -39.79 -29.06 -41.63
N SER A 15 -39.30 -29.32 -40.42
CA SER A 15 -39.86 -28.76 -39.17
C SER A 15 -38.72 -28.46 -38.22
N SER A 16 -38.25 -27.22 -38.27
CA SER A 16 -37.33 -26.63 -37.32
C SER A 16 -38.04 -26.43 -35.98
N ALA A 17 -37.81 -27.35 -35.05
CA ALA A 17 -38.15 -27.13 -33.65
C ALA A 17 -37.32 -25.93 -33.14
N THR A 18 -37.99 -24.79 -33.04
CA THR A 18 -37.48 -23.54 -32.49
C THR A 18 -37.20 -23.75 -31.00
N SER A 19 -35.96 -24.15 -30.69
CA SER A 19 -35.37 -23.97 -29.37
C SER A 19 -35.47 -22.48 -29.03
N LYS A 20 -36.44 -22.13 -28.18
CA LYS A 20 -36.55 -20.81 -27.56
C LYS A 20 -35.27 -20.61 -26.75
N ARG A 21 -34.29 -20.01 -27.43
CA ARG A 21 -33.06 -19.46 -26.86
C ARG A 21 -33.49 -18.46 -25.80
N ARG A 22 -33.57 -18.93 -24.54
CA ARG A 22 -33.71 -18.05 -23.37
C ARG A 22 -32.56 -17.05 -23.47
N LYS A 23 -32.90 -15.79 -23.77
CA LYS A 23 -31.95 -14.69 -23.62
C LYS A 23 -31.41 -14.78 -22.19
N PRO A 24 -30.08 -14.77 -21.98
CA PRO A 24 -29.59 -14.59 -20.64
C PRO A 24 -30.18 -13.28 -20.14
N SER A 25 -30.94 -13.34 -19.04
CA SER A 25 -31.28 -12.15 -18.29
C SER A 25 -29.96 -11.45 -18.00
N GLN A 26 -29.76 -10.28 -18.60
CA GLN A 26 -28.69 -9.38 -18.19
C GLN A 26 -29.01 -9.02 -16.74
N SER A 27 -28.46 -9.80 -15.80
CA SER A 27 -28.31 -9.34 -14.43
C SER A 27 -27.37 -8.15 -14.55
N THR A 28 -27.90 -6.94 -14.56
CA THR A 28 -27.12 -5.72 -14.38
C THR A 28 -26.59 -5.76 -12.95
N LYS A 29 -25.52 -6.54 -12.75
CA LYS A 29 -24.74 -6.51 -11.53
C LYS A 29 -24.24 -5.08 -11.36
N PRO A 30 -24.29 -4.53 -10.14
CA PRO A 30 -23.83 -3.18 -9.90
C PRO A 30 -22.33 -3.09 -10.20
N ILE A 31 -21.96 -2.21 -11.13
CA ILE A 31 -20.56 -1.89 -11.42
C ILE A 31 -19.98 -1.24 -10.18
N TYR A 32 -18.97 -1.87 -9.59
CA TYR A 32 -18.26 -1.29 -8.46
C TYR A 32 -17.41 -0.10 -8.90
N ARG A 33 -17.45 0.97 -8.12
CA ARG A 33 -16.55 2.12 -8.26
C ARG A 33 -15.82 2.31 -6.95
N ILE A 34 -14.49 2.23 -6.98
CA ILE A 34 -13.59 2.67 -5.93
C ILE A 34 -14.03 4.07 -5.47
N PRO A 35 -14.54 4.20 -4.23
CA PRO A 35 -15.01 5.45 -3.72
C PRO A 35 -13.88 6.48 -3.63
N GLN A 36 -14.21 7.75 -3.90
CA GLN A 36 -13.29 8.87 -3.72
C GLN A 36 -13.10 9.25 -2.24
N ASN A 37 -13.97 8.74 -1.36
CA ASN A 37 -13.85 8.92 0.08
C ASN A 37 -12.97 7.79 0.65
N ASN A 38 -13.43 7.16 1.74
CA ASN A 38 -12.68 6.11 2.41
C ASN A 38 -13.25 4.74 2.04
N HIS A 39 -12.35 3.80 1.76
CA HIS A 39 -12.67 2.40 1.60
C HIS A 39 -11.50 1.56 2.15
N LEU A 40 -11.79 0.35 2.61
CA LEU A 40 -10.78 -0.63 3.02
C LEU A 40 -10.66 -1.71 1.96
N LEU A 41 -9.46 -1.96 1.47
CA LEU A 41 -9.19 -3.14 0.64
C LEU A 41 -8.80 -4.32 1.53
N ILE A 42 -9.44 -5.45 1.31
CA ILE A 42 -9.18 -6.71 2.02
C ILE A 42 -8.68 -7.71 0.99
N THR A 43 -7.41 -8.06 1.11
CA THR A 43 -6.72 -8.96 0.18
C THR A 43 -6.66 -10.36 0.77
N THR A 44 -7.14 -11.35 0.01
CA THR A 44 -6.99 -12.78 0.30
C THR A 44 -6.26 -13.44 -0.87
N PRO A 45 -5.73 -14.67 -0.73
CA PRO A 45 -5.05 -15.35 -1.83
C PRO A 45 -5.86 -15.46 -3.13
N GLY A 46 -7.20 -15.46 -3.07
CA GLY A 46 -8.06 -15.63 -4.25
C GLY A 46 -8.86 -14.40 -4.65
N VAL A 47 -9.15 -13.52 -3.71
CA VAL A 47 -10.14 -12.46 -3.88
C VAL A 47 -9.65 -11.15 -3.26
N VAL A 48 -9.93 -10.03 -3.93
CA VAL A 48 -9.84 -8.70 -3.32
C VAL A 48 -11.26 -8.20 -3.07
N TYR A 49 -11.54 -7.85 -1.83
CA TYR A 49 -12.76 -7.17 -1.43
C TYR A 49 -12.49 -5.70 -1.18
N ALA A 50 -13.50 -4.86 -1.40
CA ALA A 50 -13.54 -3.51 -0.89
C ALA A 50 -14.68 -3.37 0.11
N TRP A 51 -14.41 -2.73 1.23
CA TRP A 51 -15.40 -2.37 2.24
C TRP A 51 -15.56 -0.86 2.27
N ASP A 52 -16.78 -0.39 2.00
CA ASP A 52 -17.16 1.01 2.01
C ASP A 52 -18.50 1.21 2.74
N THR A 53 -19.09 2.41 2.59
CA THR A 53 -20.38 2.76 3.19
C THR A 53 -21.56 1.90 2.71
N LEU A 54 -21.41 1.21 1.57
CA LEU A 54 -22.43 0.33 0.98
C LEU A 54 -22.22 -1.14 1.36
N GLY A 55 -21.16 -1.46 2.12
CA GLY A 55 -20.85 -2.81 2.58
C GLY A 55 -19.60 -3.38 1.91
N VAL A 56 -19.52 -4.72 1.88
CA VAL A 56 -18.37 -5.45 1.35
C VAL A 56 -18.68 -5.91 -0.07
N HIS A 57 -17.85 -5.50 -1.02
CA HIS A 57 -17.98 -5.80 -2.44
C HIS A 57 -16.77 -6.60 -2.90
N LYS A 58 -17.01 -7.63 -3.72
CA LYS A 58 -15.93 -8.33 -4.42
C LYS A 58 -15.53 -7.52 -5.64
N ILE A 59 -14.26 -7.11 -5.72
CA ILE A 59 -13.77 -6.22 -6.79
C ILE A 59 -12.73 -6.86 -7.70
N PHE A 60 -12.17 -8.01 -7.30
CA PHE A 60 -11.26 -8.80 -8.13
C PHE A 60 -11.31 -10.27 -7.73
N ASN A 61 -11.19 -11.18 -8.70
CA ASN A 61 -11.15 -12.62 -8.50
C ASN A 61 -10.02 -13.27 -9.31
N SER A 62 -9.12 -13.99 -8.65
CA SER A 62 -8.11 -14.84 -9.28
C SER A 62 -8.69 -16.23 -9.54
N SER A 63 -8.58 -16.73 -10.78
CA SER A 63 -8.94 -18.12 -11.09
C SER A 63 -7.95 -19.15 -10.53
N ARG A 64 -6.74 -18.71 -10.15
CA ARG A 64 -5.63 -19.60 -9.76
C ARG A 64 -5.04 -19.32 -8.36
N GLN A 65 -5.68 -18.46 -7.57
CA GLN A 65 -5.20 -17.99 -6.24
C GLN A 65 -3.92 -17.13 -6.32
N GLY A 66 -3.05 -17.16 -5.30
CA GLY A 66 -1.71 -16.54 -5.32
C GLY A 66 -1.62 -15.02 -5.15
N ILE A 67 -2.69 -14.30 -4.81
CA ILE A 67 -2.62 -12.86 -4.56
C ILE A 67 -1.80 -12.59 -3.28
N LEU A 68 -0.76 -11.78 -3.40
CA LEU A 68 0.10 -11.36 -2.29
C LEU A 68 -0.14 -9.89 -1.87
N ALA A 69 -0.51 -9.04 -2.82
CA ALA A 69 -0.78 -7.63 -2.55
C ALA A 69 -1.79 -7.05 -3.54
N ALA A 70 -2.54 -6.06 -3.08
CA ALA A 70 -3.42 -5.26 -3.92
C ALA A 70 -3.43 -3.81 -3.47
N LYS A 71 -3.54 -2.87 -4.42
CA LYS A 71 -3.60 -1.44 -4.14
C LYS A 71 -4.46 -0.71 -5.16
N ALA A 72 -5.35 0.14 -4.67
CA ALA A 72 -6.15 1.02 -5.52
C ALA A 72 -5.39 2.29 -5.88
N SER A 73 -5.62 2.80 -7.08
CA SER A 73 -5.22 4.14 -7.48
C SER A 73 -5.95 5.21 -6.65
N LYS A 74 -5.24 6.30 -6.33
CA LYS A 74 -5.75 7.39 -5.48
C LYS A 74 -6.33 8.57 -6.30
N ASP A 75 -6.13 8.58 -7.62
CA ASP A 75 -6.55 9.65 -8.53
C ASP A 75 -7.99 9.50 -9.04
N GLY A 76 -8.71 8.47 -8.58
CA GLY A 76 -10.07 8.18 -9.02
C GLY A 76 -10.17 7.50 -10.40
N SER A 77 -9.04 7.10 -11.02
CA SER A 77 -9.02 6.36 -12.29
C SER A 77 -9.80 5.05 -12.24
N GLN A 78 -9.94 4.46 -11.04
CA GLN A 78 -10.59 3.16 -10.77
C GLN A 78 -9.71 1.95 -11.15
N VAL A 79 -8.40 2.15 -11.14
CA VAL A 79 -7.43 1.09 -11.42
C VAL A 79 -7.00 0.44 -10.11
N LEU A 80 -7.04 -0.89 -10.09
CA LEU A 80 -6.57 -1.73 -9.01
C LEU A 80 -5.34 -2.51 -9.49
N ALA A 81 -4.18 -2.28 -8.86
CA ALA A 81 -3.03 -3.16 -9.03
C ALA A 81 -3.20 -4.39 -8.13
N VAL A 82 -3.09 -5.58 -8.70
CA VAL A 82 -3.14 -6.86 -7.97
C VAL A 82 -1.93 -7.69 -8.36
N ALA A 83 -1.24 -8.26 -7.39
CA ALA A 83 0.01 -8.94 -7.68
C ALA A 83 0.21 -10.25 -6.92
N ASN A 84 0.93 -11.17 -7.57
CA ASN A 84 1.50 -12.37 -6.95
C ASN A 84 3.03 -12.25 -6.86
N SER A 85 3.75 -13.34 -6.59
CA SER A 85 5.22 -13.33 -6.49
C SER A 85 5.94 -12.92 -7.79
N GLN A 86 5.30 -13.06 -8.96
CA GLN A 86 5.94 -12.88 -10.28
C GLN A 86 5.32 -11.78 -11.16
N VAL A 87 4.02 -11.57 -11.07
CA VAL A 87 3.21 -10.77 -12.00
C VAL A 87 2.41 -9.72 -11.23
N VAL A 88 2.28 -8.54 -11.85
CA VAL A 88 1.35 -7.47 -11.44
C VAL A 88 0.31 -7.28 -12.55
N VAL A 89 -0.97 -7.32 -12.18
CA VAL A 89 -2.13 -7.10 -13.05
C VAL A 89 -2.72 -5.74 -12.72
N LEU A 90 -2.99 -4.92 -13.74
CA LEU A 90 -3.73 -3.67 -13.60
C LEU A 90 -5.18 -3.91 -14.04
N HIS A 91 -6.10 -3.89 -13.08
CA HIS A 91 -7.52 -4.15 -13.28
C HIS A 91 -8.33 -2.84 -13.24
N ASP A 92 -9.12 -2.56 -14.29
CA ASP A 92 -10.05 -1.43 -14.31
C ASP A 92 -11.41 -1.86 -13.72
N CYS A 93 -11.71 -1.38 -12.50
CA CYS A 93 -12.93 -1.72 -11.78
C CYS A 93 -14.21 -1.22 -12.47
N LYS A 94 -14.14 -0.21 -13.36
CA LYS A 94 -15.33 0.31 -14.06
C LYS A 94 -15.83 -0.63 -15.14
N ARG A 95 -14.93 -1.41 -15.75
CA ARG A 95 -15.22 -2.13 -17.00
C ARG A 95 -15.78 -3.53 -16.78
N ASP A 96 -16.08 -3.90 -15.53
CA ASP A 96 -16.68 -5.17 -15.07
C ASP A 96 -16.37 -6.36 -15.99
N ARG A 97 -15.07 -6.57 -16.23
CA ARG A 97 -14.63 -7.80 -16.87
C ARG A 97 -14.54 -8.85 -15.77
N GLU A 98 -15.55 -9.70 -15.67
CA GLU A 98 -15.46 -11.02 -15.00
C GLU A 98 -14.47 -11.97 -15.72
N GLU A 99 -13.39 -11.45 -16.32
CA GLU A 99 -12.27 -12.27 -16.74
C GLU A 99 -11.55 -12.69 -15.46
N SER A 100 -11.75 -13.94 -15.04
CA SER A 100 -11.01 -14.48 -13.92
C SER A 100 -9.53 -14.55 -14.31
N TRP A 101 -8.70 -13.72 -13.71
CA TRP A 101 -7.28 -13.61 -14.05
C TRP A 101 -6.49 -14.77 -13.46
N GLY A 102 -5.57 -15.35 -14.23
CA GLY A 102 -4.74 -16.44 -13.73
C GLY A 102 -3.53 -15.92 -12.95
N LEU A 103 -3.46 -16.17 -11.64
CA LEU A 103 -2.25 -15.94 -10.83
C LEU A 103 -1.85 -17.23 -10.09
N SER A 104 -0.61 -17.72 -10.26
CA SER A 104 -0.04 -18.78 -9.40
C SER A 104 1.48 -18.82 -9.49
N SER A 105 2.17 -18.77 -8.35
CA SER A 105 3.19 -19.75 -7.96
C SER A 105 3.04 -19.93 -6.44
N PRO A 106 3.01 -21.16 -5.90
CA PRO A 106 2.68 -21.39 -4.49
C PRO A 106 3.76 -20.92 -3.51
N ASP A 107 4.99 -20.69 -3.97
CA ASP A 107 6.12 -20.36 -3.09
C ASP A 107 6.79 -19.03 -3.52
N GLY A 108 6.97 -18.12 -2.56
CA GLY A 108 7.82 -16.93 -2.74
C GLY A 108 7.31 -15.61 -2.14
N HIS A 109 8.27 -14.93 -1.51
CA HIS A 109 8.39 -13.56 -0.98
C HIS A 109 7.31 -12.50 -1.28
N PHE A 110 7.10 -11.61 -0.31
CA PHE A 110 6.20 -10.46 -0.38
C PHE A 110 6.44 -9.59 -1.61
N ARG A 111 5.34 -9.15 -2.23
CA ARG A 111 5.37 -8.09 -3.24
C ARG A 111 4.78 -6.84 -2.66
N LEU A 112 5.57 -5.79 -2.65
CA LEU A 112 5.16 -4.47 -2.19
C LEU A 112 4.61 -3.70 -3.39
N LEU A 113 3.54 -2.94 -3.18
CA LEU A 113 2.92 -2.08 -4.17
C LEU A 113 2.69 -0.70 -3.54
N GLU A 114 3.14 0.37 -4.20
CA GLU A 114 2.87 1.74 -3.79
C GLU A 114 2.54 2.61 -5.01
N TYR A 115 1.33 3.15 -5.03
CA TYR A 115 0.96 4.17 -6.00
C TYR A 115 1.42 5.54 -5.51
N THR A 116 1.89 6.36 -6.45
CA THR A 116 1.98 7.80 -6.24
C THR A 116 0.58 8.38 -5.99
N SER A 117 0.47 9.53 -5.32
CA SER A 117 -0.86 10.09 -5.00
C SER A 117 -1.66 10.44 -6.26
N ASP A 118 -0.98 10.79 -7.35
CA ASP A 118 -1.56 11.07 -8.66
C ASP A 118 -1.77 9.81 -9.52
N ALA A 119 -1.45 8.63 -8.99
CA ALA A 119 -1.50 7.32 -9.61
C ALA A 119 -0.84 7.21 -11.00
N LYS A 120 0.05 8.13 -11.36
CA LYS A 120 0.80 8.08 -12.62
C LYS A 120 1.90 7.03 -12.59
N SER A 121 2.38 6.69 -11.41
CA SER A 121 3.45 5.71 -11.21
C SER A 121 3.07 4.68 -10.16
N LEU A 122 3.45 3.43 -10.40
CA LEU A 122 3.32 2.30 -9.47
C LEU A 122 4.71 1.77 -9.15
N PHE A 123 5.13 1.91 -7.91
CA PHE A 123 6.35 1.28 -7.41
C PHE A 123 6.05 -0.13 -6.93
N LEU A 124 6.94 -1.06 -7.26
CA LEU A 124 6.81 -2.47 -6.90
C LEU A 124 8.15 -3.10 -6.56
N SER A 125 8.17 -3.96 -5.55
CA SER A 125 9.35 -4.78 -5.26
C SER A 125 9.40 -5.98 -6.20
N THR A 126 10.62 -6.37 -6.56
CA THR A 126 10.88 -7.63 -7.26
C THR A 126 11.55 -8.60 -6.30
N THR A 127 10.97 -9.79 -6.19
CA THR A 127 11.39 -10.83 -5.25
C THR A 127 12.70 -11.51 -5.67
N LEU A 128 13.02 -11.50 -6.96
CA LEU A 128 14.21 -12.14 -7.54
C LEU A 128 15.47 -11.27 -7.51
N ALA A 129 15.33 -9.94 -7.68
CA ALA A 129 16.47 -9.05 -7.86
C ALA A 129 16.72 -8.13 -6.66
N GLY A 130 15.92 -8.23 -5.59
CA GLY A 130 15.99 -7.29 -4.47
C GLY A 130 15.73 -5.82 -4.88
N ALA A 131 15.26 -5.58 -6.11
CA ALA A 131 15.14 -4.26 -6.69
C ALA A 131 13.74 -3.68 -6.50
N ILE A 132 13.66 -2.36 -6.35
CA ILE A 132 12.43 -1.60 -6.52
C ILE A 132 12.36 -1.10 -7.96
N GLN A 133 11.21 -1.33 -8.59
CA GLN A 133 10.93 -0.88 -9.96
C GLN A 133 9.76 0.10 -9.96
N CYS A 134 9.75 1.01 -10.93
CA CYS A 134 8.66 1.94 -11.14
C CYS A 134 7.99 1.66 -12.49
N TYR A 135 6.68 1.47 -12.50
CA TYR A 135 5.87 1.39 -13.70
C TYR A 135 5.18 2.72 -13.95
N SER A 136 5.43 3.33 -15.12
CA SER A 136 4.70 4.50 -15.60
C SER A 136 3.37 4.04 -16.19
N VAL A 137 2.28 4.38 -15.51
CA VAL A 137 0.91 4.01 -15.94
C VAL A 137 0.55 4.69 -17.25
N ARG A 138 1.00 5.95 -17.45
CA ARG A 138 0.72 6.72 -18.67
C ARG A 138 1.45 6.19 -19.89
N GLU A 139 2.72 5.83 -19.72
CA GLU A 139 3.58 5.42 -20.82
C GLU A 139 3.57 3.89 -21.01
N ALA A 140 2.85 3.17 -20.13
CA ALA A 140 2.76 1.73 -20.08
C ALA A 140 4.12 1.02 -20.09
N ARG A 141 5.12 1.60 -19.40
CA ARG A 141 6.51 1.14 -19.41
C ARG A 141 7.11 1.08 -18.03
N MET A 142 8.04 0.14 -17.86
CA MET A 142 8.89 0.06 -16.68
C MET A 142 10.05 1.06 -16.78
N SER A 143 10.37 1.69 -15.66
CA SER A 143 11.64 2.39 -15.47
C SER A 143 12.79 1.40 -15.46
N ARG A 144 14.02 1.91 -15.57
CA ARG A 144 15.19 1.11 -15.23
C ARG A 144 15.11 0.71 -13.74
N PRO A 145 15.56 -0.50 -13.38
CA PRO A 145 15.68 -0.90 -11.98
C PRO A 145 16.59 0.08 -11.23
N GLY A 146 16.22 0.40 -9.99
CA GLY A 146 17.06 1.18 -9.09
C GLY A 146 18.18 0.36 -8.46
N GLU A 147 18.68 0.83 -7.32
CA GLU A 147 19.65 0.09 -6.51
C GLU A 147 19.03 -1.20 -5.95
N GLU A 148 19.81 -2.27 -5.94
CA GLU A 148 19.39 -3.59 -5.47
C GLU A 148 19.65 -3.71 -3.97
N HIS A 149 18.64 -4.14 -3.23
CA HIS A 149 18.83 -4.53 -1.84
C HIS A 149 19.59 -5.85 -1.74
N PRO A 150 20.37 -6.05 -0.67
CA PRO A 150 21.09 -7.30 -0.46
C PRO A 150 20.16 -8.49 -0.09
N SER A 151 18.89 -8.22 0.19
CA SER A 151 17.82 -9.22 0.30
C SER A 151 16.49 -8.64 -0.19
N PRO A 152 15.46 -9.46 -0.47
CA PRO A 152 14.16 -8.96 -0.92
C PRO A 152 13.61 -7.85 -0.01
N PRO A 153 13.25 -6.67 -0.58
CA PRO A 153 12.68 -5.58 0.20
C PRO A 153 11.37 -6.01 0.87
N THR A 154 11.25 -5.69 2.16
CA THR A 154 10.06 -5.96 2.99
C THR A 154 9.28 -4.69 3.32
N VAL A 155 9.87 -3.52 3.08
CA VAL A 155 9.24 -2.21 3.30
C VAL A 155 9.38 -1.34 2.06
N LEU A 156 8.30 -0.63 1.74
CA LEU A 156 8.24 0.34 0.64
C LEU A 156 7.25 1.45 1.02
N ALA A 157 7.68 2.69 0.89
CA ALA A 157 6.83 3.86 1.08
C ALA A 157 7.22 4.96 0.08
N VAL A 158 6.22 5.70 -0.40
CA VAL A 158 6.41 6.83 -1.33
C VAL A 158 5.62 8.01 -0.80
N ASN A 159 6.24 9.19 -0.83
CA ASN A 159 5.59 10.41 -0.35
C ASN A 159 4.52 10.91 -1.33
N ALA A 160 3.68 11.85 -0.87
CA ALA A 160 2.52 12.29 -1.64
C ALA A 160 2.89 12.84 -3.03
N ASN A 161 3.97 13.62 -3.13
CA ASN A 161 4.39 14.24 -4.39
C ASN A 161 5.30 13.34 -5.25
N ALA A 162 5.46 12.06 -4.87
CA ALA A 162 6.30 11.09 -5.58
C ALA A 162 7.75 11.54 -5.75
N GLN A 163 8.27 12.35 -4.84
CA GLN A 163 9.67 12.77 -4.86
C GLN A 163 10.56 11.81 -4.10
N LEU A 164 10.11 11.34 -2.94
CA LEU A 164 10.90 10.50 -2.04
C LEU A 164 10.32 9.10 -1.96
N LEU A 165 11.21 8.13 -2.02
CA LEU A 165 10.93 6.71 -1.83
C LEU A 165 11.80 6.17 -0.70
N ILE A 166 11.19 5.41 0.20
CA ILE A 166 11.89 4.64 1.24
C ILE A 166 11.67 3.17 0.93
N SER A 167 12.75 2.40 0.97
CA SER A 167 12.71 0.94 0.89
C SER A 167 13.63 0.31 1.93
N ALA A 168 13.26 -0.85 2.46
CA ALA A 168 14.10 -1.56 3.42
C ALA A 168 14.10 -3.08 3.21
N SER A 169 15.20 -3.71 3.56
CA SER A 169 15.42 -5.17 3.54
C SER A 169 15.92 -5.64 4.90
N GLU A 170 15.63 -6.90 5.27
CA GLU A 170 15.92 -7.39 6.63
C GLU A 170 17.24 -8.13 6.80
N ASN A 171 17.77 -8.79 5.76
CA ASN A 171 18.87 -9.75 5.90
C ASN A 171 19.96 -9.55 4.83
N PRO A 172 20.98 -8.70 5.05
CA PRO A 172 21.18 -7.84 6.22
C PRO A 172 20.21 -6.64 6.25
N PRO A 173 20.03 -6.00 7.43
CA PRO A 173 19.22 -4.80 7.58
C PRO A 173 19.81 -3.65 6.76
N VAL A 174 19.07 -3.19 5.75
CA VAL A 174 19.43 -2.02 4.94
C VAL A 174 18.18 -1.20 4.69
N THR A 175 18.27 0.11 4.91
CA THR A 175 17.22 1.07 4.56
C THR A 175 17.79 2.05 3.56
N TYR A 176 17.07 2.27 2.47
CA TYR A 176 17.40 3.26 1.46
C TYR A 176 16.35 4.36 1.41
N ILE A 177 16.81 5.58 1.12
CA ILE A 177 15.95 6.67 0.68
C ILE A 177 16.44 7.14 -0.70
N GLN A 178 15.50 7.45 -1.60
CA GLN A 178 15.83 7.86 -2.96
C GLN A 178 14.96 9.04 -3.38
N ASN A 179 15.57 10.02 -4.06
CA ASN A 179 14.82 11.01 -4.83
C ASN A 179 14.52 10.45 -6.24
N VAL A 180 13.31 9.92 -6.42
CA VAL A 180 12.92 9.21 -7.64
C VAL A 180 12.67 10.15 -8.82
N ASN A 181 12.33 11.42 -8.57
CA ASN A 181 12.07 12.40 -9.64
C ASN A 181 13.36 12.87 -10.31
N LEU A 182 14.45 12.95 -9.55
CA LEU A 182 15.77 13.36 -10.05
C LEU A 182 16.58 12.17 -10.57
N GLY A 183 16.10 10.94 -10.39
CA GLY A 183 16.83 9.73 -10.76
C GLY A 183 18.14 9.60 -10.01
N THR A 184 18.25 10.16 -8.80
CA THR A 184 19.47 10.05 -8.00
C THR A 184 19.68 8.60 -7.58
N PRO A 185 20.93 8.18 -7.30
CA PRO A 185 21.18 6.95 -6.58
C PRO A 185 20.37 6.89 -5.28
N ALA A 186 20.08 5.67 -4.83
CA ALA A 186 19.51 5.51 -3.51
C ALA A 186 20.62 5.75 -2.48
N HIS A 187 20.25 6.30 -1.33
CA HIS A 187 21.18 6.62 -0.26
C HIS A 187 20.86 5.73 0.94
N LYS A 188 21.87 5.03 1.44
CA LYS A 188 21.73 4.18 2.61
C LYS A 188 21.49 5.07 3.83
N LEU A 189 20.35 4.86 4.47
CA LEU A 189 20.01 5.49 5.74
C LEU A 189 20.55 4.62 6.89
N GLU A 190 21.19 5.24 7.87
CA GLU A 190 21.63 4.61 9.11
C GLU A 190 20.86 5.20 10.30
N PRO A 191 19.66 4.67 10.63
CA PRO A 191 18.83 5.26 11.67
C PRO A 191 19.47 5.15 13.05
N SER A 192 19.56 6.28 13.77
CA SER A 192 20.09 6.30 15.15
C SER A 192 19.17 5.65 16.19
N ALA A 193 17.87 5.54 15.88
CA ALA A 193 16.88 5.03 16.82
C ALA A 193 17.06 3.53 17.13
N SER A 194 17.41 2.71 16.13
CA SER A 194 17.62 1.26 16.26
C SER A 194 18.45 0.71 15.10
N THR A 195 19.25 -0.32 15.38
CA THR A 195 20.02 -1.09 14.38
C THR A 195 19.28 -2.32 13.87
N THR A 196 18.07 -2.58 14.38
CA THR A 196 17.25 -3.71 13.92
C THR A 196 16.56 -3.40 12.58
N PRO A 197 16.08 -4.42 11.83
CA PRO A 197 15.39 -4.18 10.58
C PRO A 197 14.20 -3.21 10.72
N VAL A 198 14.09 -2.29 9.76
CA VAL A 198 12.86 -1.52 9.54
C VAL A 198 11.81 -2.47 8.97
N VAL A 199 10.65 -2.50 9.59
CA VAL A 199 9.50 -3.36 9.23
C VAL A 199 8.27 -2.55 8.82
N VAL A 200 8.28 -1.24 9.09
CA VAL A 200 7.23 -0.30 8.68
C VAL A 200 7.87 1.02 8.27
N ALA A 201 7.41 1.62 7.19
CA ALA A 201 7.72 3.01 6.84
C ALA A 201 6.46 3.71 6.34
N GLY A 202 6.39 5.02 6.55
CA GLY A 202 5.28 5.83 6.06
C GLY A 202 5.62 7.30 6.04
N PHE A 203 5.21 8.00 4.98
CA PHE A 203 5.34 9.46 4.89
C PHE A 203 4.16 10.17 5.55
N HIS A 204 4.42 11.36 6.08
CA HIS A 204 3.38 12.21 6.61
C HIS A 204 2.49 12.72 5.47
N PRO A 205 1.15 12.62 5.57
CA PRO A 205 0.24 12.93 4.46
C PRO A 205 0.27 14.41 4.07
N ASP A 206 0.43 15.32 5.04
CA ASP A 206 0.48 16.77 4.81
C ASP A 206 1.90 17.36 4.75
N ARG A 207 2.94 16.56 5.02
CA ARG A 207 4.34 17.02 5.14
C ARG A 207 5.26 16.03 4.43
N PRO A 208 5.44 16.14 3.10
CA PRO A 208 6.03 15.09 2.27
C PRO A 208 7.50 14.77 2.58
N ASP A 209 8.18 15.63 3.34
CA ASP A 209 9.57 15.43 3.79
C ASP A 209 9.68 14.73 5.14
N ILE A 210 8.57 14.57 5.86
CA ILE A 210 8.55 13.84 7.14
C ILE A 210 8.11 12.40 6.90
N PHE A 211 8.81 11.47 7.54
CA PHE A 211 8.45 10.06 7.53
C PHE A 211 8.67 9.41 8.89
N LEU A 212 8.06 8.25 9.08
CA LEU A 212 8.25 7.39 10.23
C LEU A 212 8.90 6.08 9.80
N LEU A 213 9.66 5.48 10.71
CA LEU A 213 10.20 4.13 10.61
C LEU A 213 9.79 3.35 11.88
N GLY A 214 9.22 2.17 11.68
CA GLY A 214 8.97 1.18 12.72
C GLY A 214 9.95 0.03 12.61
N PHE A 215 10.52 -0.38 13.73
CA PHE A 215 11.63 -1.33 13.81
C PHE A 215 11.18 -2.67 14.43
N LYS A 216 11.91 -3.73 14.10
CA LYS A 216 11.63 -5.10 14.57
C LYS A 216 11.74 -5.26 16.08
N ASP A 217 12.53 -4.43 16.76
CA ASP A 217 12.62 -4.38 18.22
C ASP A 217 11.49 -3.61 18.91
N GLY A 218 10.51 -3.10 18.15
CA GLY A 218 9.39 -2.34 18.68
C GLY A 218 9.66 -0.84 18.81
N THR A 219 10.80 -0.36 18.33
CA THR A 219 11.10 1.07 18.26
C THR A 219 10.28 1.73 17.16
N LEU A 220 9.82 2.95 17.40
CA LEU A 220 9.18 3.81 16.41
C LEU A 220 9.87 5.17 16.40
N ALA A 221 10.26 5.67 15.24
CA ALA A 221 10.94 6.95 15.12
C ALA A 221 10.41 7.77 13.94
N ALA A 222 10.45 9.10 14.06
CA ALA A 222 10.12 10.02 12.97
C ALA A 222 11.34 10.83 12.56
N TYR A 223 11.42 11.15 11.26
CA TYR A 223 12.54 11.82 10.65
C TYR A 223 12.08 12.93 9.69
N ASP A 224 12.96 13.90 9.45
CA ASP A 224 12.79 15.02 8.53
C ASP A 224 13.88 14.99 7.44
N ALA A 225 13.48 14.64 6.21
CA ALA A 225 14.37 14.51 5.05
C ALA A 225 15.15 15.78 4.74
N THR A 226 14.59 16.95 5.02
CA THR A 226 15.27 18.24 4.78
C THR A 226 16.44 18.47 5.74
N LYS A 227 16.42 17.81 6.90
CA LYS A 227 17.49 17.87 7.89
C LYS A 227 18.55 16.79 7.66
N MET A 228 18.21 15.74 6.92
CA MET A 228 19.15 14.69 6.52
C MET A 228 20.10 15.12 5.39
N ALA A 229 19.72 16.10 4.58
CA ALA A 229 20.57 16.66 3.52
C ALA A 229 21.63 17.66 4.03
N ARG A 230 22.24 17.46 5.21
CA ARG A 230 23.20 18.40 5.80
C ARG A 230 24.52 17.72 6.13
N LYS A 231 25.58 18.06 5.38
CA LYS A 231 26.97 17.75 5.72
C LYS A 231 27.62 19.00 6.32
N ASN A 232 28.17 18.91 7.53
CA ASN A 232 28.90 19.99 8.23
C ASN A 232 28.13 21.32 8.38
N GLY A 233 26.82 21.28 8.64
CA GLY A 233 26.02 22.48 8.92
C GLY A 233 25.73 23.39 7.71
N VAL A 234 26.27 23.05 6.53
CA VAL A 234 25.92 23.69 5.26
C VAL A 234 24.68 23.00 4.70
N ARG A 235 23.68 23.79 4.29
CA ARG A 235 22.55 23.28 3.50
C ARG A 235 23.12 22.75 2.19
N MET A 236 23.18 21.43 2.02
CA MET A 236 23.28 20.86 0.69
C MET A 236 21.91 21.01 0.05
N ASP A 237 21.87 21.24 -1.26
CA ASP A 237 20.62 21.06 -1.97
C ASP A 237 20.16 19.62 -1.71
N VAL A 238 18.86 19.41 -1.48
CA VAL A 238 18.28 18.05 -1.38
C VAL A 238 18.58 17.22 -2.66
N ASN A 239 19.07 17.89 -3.70
CA ASN A 239 19.50 17.39 -5.00
C ASN A 239 20.97 16.93 -5.03
N SER A 240 21.80 17.29 -4.06
CA SER A 240 23.22 16.95 -3.99
C SER A 240 23.47 15.98 -2.83
N SER A 241 23.66 14.70 -3.17
CA SER A 241 24.21 13.64 -2.32
C SER A 241 23.72 13.63 -0.86
N LEU A 242 22.72 12.79 -0.56
CA LEU A 242 22.37 12.50 0.83
C LEU A 242 23.49 11.59 1.41
N ASP A 243 24.59 12.18 1.87
CA ASP A 243 25.56 11.46 2.71
C ASP A 243 24.94 11.36 4.12
N MET A 244 24.27 10.24 4.42
CA MET A 244 23.40 10.08 5.59
C MET A 244 24.10 9.33 6.73
N GLU A 245 24.84 10.04 7.58
CA GLU A 245 25.42 9.47 8.80
C GLU A 245 24.81 10.10 10.07
N GLY A 246 24.33 9.25 10.99
CA GLY A 246 24.00 9.60 12.38
C GLY A 246 22.60 10.17 12.66
N GLN A 247 22.46 10.88 13.79
CA GLN A 247 21.22 11.54 14.28
C GLN A 247 20.64 12.61 13.34
N ALA A 248 21.24 12.81 12.16
CA ALA A 248 20.83 13.82 11.21
C ALA A 248 19.35 13.61 10.84
N GLY A 249 18.51 14.57 11.22
CA GLY A 249 17.09 14.59 10.88
C GLY A 249 16.16 13.69 11.70
N GLU A 250 16.62 12.95 12.71
CA GLU A 250 15.69 12.35 13.69
C GLU A 250 14.92 13.46 14.42
N ILE A 251 13.59 13.35 14.46
CA ILE A 251 12.71 14.28 15.18
C ILE A 251 12.58 13.80 16.64
N SER A 252 12.18 12.55 16.83
CA SER A 252 12.11 11.85 18.11
C SER A 252 11.92 10.34 17.85
N SER A 253 12.24 9.53 18.86
CA SER A 253 12.05 8.08 18.84
C SER A 253 11.49 7.54 20.16
N PHE A 254 10.64 6.52 20.06
CA PHE A 254 10.11 5.72 21.16
C PHE A 254 10.75 4.35 21.10
N LYS A 255 11.78 4.12 21.92
CA LYS A 255 12.49 2.84 21.98
C LYS A 255 11.65 1.78 22.66
N ARG A 256 11.53 0.60 22.04
CA ARG A 256 10.75 -0.55 22.56
C ARG A 256 9.33 -0.16 22.97
N LEU A 257 8.67 0.68 22.16
CA LEU A 257 7.28 1.07 22.36
C LEU A 257 6.36 -0.16 22.35
N HIS A 258 6.68 -1.14 21.51
CA HIS A 258 5.99 -2.42 21.40
C HIS A 258 6.89 -3.58 21.83
N ARG A 259 6.34 -4.58 22.51
CA ARG A 259 7.11 -5.77 22.90
C ARG A 259 7.31 -6.69 21.70
N THR A 260 8.53 -7.16 21.49
CA THR A 260 8.81 -8.24 20.54
C THR A 260 8.19 -9.55 21.02
N THR A 261 7.17 -10.06 20.32
CA THR A 261 6.58 -11.39 20.63
C THR A 261 7.25 -12.48 19.79
N ASN A 262 7.77 -13.52 20.42
CA ASN A 262 8.15 -14.74 19.68
C ASN A 262 6.87 -15.51 19.32
N LYS A 263 6.69 -15.83 18.03
CA LYS A 263 5.49 -16.54 17.51
C LYS A 263 5.29 -17.96 18.07
N SER A 264 6.18 -18.46 18.93
CA SER A 264 6.15 -19.80 19.52
C SER A 264 5.18 -19.99 20.70
N SER A 265 4.32 -19.00 21.05
CA SER A 265 3.49 -19.09 22.27
C SER A 265 2.03 -18.62 22.15
N VAL A 266 1.48 -18.49 20.93
CA VAL A 266 0.03 -18.28 20.76
C VAL A 266 -0.56 -19.56 20.16
N GLY A 267 -1.49 -20.16 20.92
CA GLY A 267 -2.06 -21.47 20.68
C GLY A 267 -2.53 -21.71 19.25
N SER A 268 -2.23 -22.93 18.79
CA SER A 268 -2.84 -23.59 17.65
C SER A 268 -4.34 -23.31 17.59
N GLY A 269 -4.79 -22.57 16.57
CA GLY A 269 -6.19 -22.24 16.37
C GLY A 269 -6.49 -21.57 15.04
N TYR A 270 -5.61 -20.68 14.57
CA TYR A 270 -5.71 -20.10 13.22
C TYR A 270 -4.31 -19.93 12.61
N SER A 271 -3.67 -21.07 12.35
CA SER A 271 -2.56 -21.14 11.41
C SER A 271 -3.16 -21.15 10.00
N TYR A 272 -2.92 -20.09 9.21
CA TYR A 272 -2.91 -20.26 7.77
C TYR A 272 -1.71 -21.14 7.46
N THR A 273 -1.93 -22.45 7.50
CA THR A 273 -0.96 -23.44 7.02
C THR A 273 -0.74 -23.15 5.53
N THR A 274 0.37 -22.47 5.21
CA THR A 274 1.11 -22.81 4.00
C THR A 274 1.45 -24.28 4.14
N SER A 275 0.79 -25.08 3.30
CA SER A 275 0.91 -26.53 3.27
C SER A 275 2.37 -26.97 3.31
N GLU A 276 2.59 -28.04 4.05
CA GLU A 276 3.79 -28.87 4.11
C GLU A 276 4.54 -28.95 2.78
N TYR A 277 5.48 -28.05 2.53
CA TYR A 277 6.66 -28.29 1.69
C TYR A 277 7.69 -27.19 2.02
N ASP A 278 8.90 -27.65 2.35
CA ASP A 278 10.11 -26.88 2.62
C ASP A 278 10.29 -26.27 4.04
N GLN A 279 10.86 -27.09 4.93
CA GLN A 279 11.39 -26.69 6.25
C GLN A 279 12.69 -25.84 6.15
N SER A 280 13.13 -25.40 4.97
CA SER A 280 14.41 -24.68 4.82
C SER A 280 14.32 -23.16 4.62
N VAL A 281 13.12 -22.57 4.48
CA VAL A 281 12.97 -21.10 4.39
C VAL A 281 11.77 -20.62 5.20
N SER A 282 12.00 -20.38 6.50
CA SER A 282 11.06 -19.67 7.36
C SER A 282 10.54 -18.40 6.66
N PRO A 283 9.21 -18.13 6.64
CA PRO A 283 8.70 -16.87 6.13
C PRO A 283 9.39 -15.75 6.89
N VAL A 284 9.83 -14.70 6.20
CA VAL A 284 10.68 -13.59 6.73
C VAL A 284 10.13 -12.94 8.04
N HIS A 285 8.86 -13.22 8.38
CA HIS A 285 8.18 -12.89 9.64
C HIS A 285 8.24 -13.94 10.77
N ASP A 286 9.14 -14.93 10.74
CA ASP A 286 9.21 -16.01 11.74
C ASP A 286 10.01 -15.64 13.00
N ARG A 287 10.67 -14.48 12.99
CA ARG A 287 11.31 -13.88 14.17
C ARG A 287 10.42 -12.78 14.73
N GLY A 288 10.37 -12.66 16.05
CA GLY A 288 9.47 -11.71 16.70
C GLY A 288 9.58 -10.31 16.12
N VAL A 289 8.42 -9.73 15.80
CA VAL A 289 8.29 -8.38 15.26
C VAL A 289 7.74 -7.51 16.37
N GLY A 290 8.31 -6.34 16.65
CA GLY A 290 7.77 -5.40 17.63
C GLY A 290 6.64 -4.57 17.02
N VAL A 291 6.98 -3.67 16.07
CA VAL A 291 5.99 -2.85 15.35
C VAL A 291 5.39 -3.64 14.18
N SER A 292 4.07 -3.79 14.12
CA SER A 292 3.38 -4.42 12.99
C SER A 292 2.81 -3.41 12.00
N ALA A 293 2.39 -2.23 12.45
CA ALA A 293 1.87 -1.17 11.59
C ALA A 293 2.02 0.21 12.25
N ALA A 294 2.18 1.26 11.45
CA ALA A 294 2.20 2.64 11.91
C ALA A 294 1.82 3.61 10.79
N ALA A 295 1.17 4.71 11.13
CA ALA A 295 0.79 5.77 10.19
C ALA A 295 0.64 7.12 10.91
N PHE A 296 0.97 8.21 10.21
CA PHE A 296 0.70 9.56 10.72
C PHE A 296 -0.80 9.88 10.70
N VAL A 297 -1.25 10.62 11.72
CA VAL A 297 -2.61 11.15 11.80
C VAL A 297 -2.72 12.39 10.90
N PRO A 298 -3.55 12.36 9.83
CA PRO A 298 -3.73 13.52 8.96
C PRO A 298 -4.19 14.77 9.71
N GLY A 299 -3.71 15.95 9.29
CA GLY A 299 -4.03 17.23 9.91
C GLY A 299 -3.27 17.54 11.21
N THR A 300 -2.44 16.61 11.70
CA THR A 300 -1.51 16.88 12.81
C THR A 300 -0.12 17.23 12.26
N LEU A 301 0.79 17.68 13.13
CA LEU A 301 2.15 18.03 12.73
C LEU A 301 3.13 16.86 12.79
N SER A 302 2.91 15.96 13.76
CA SER A 302 3.83 14.90 14.17
C SER A 302 3.15 13.78 14.96
N THR A 303 1.82 13.67 14.92
CA THR A 303 1.11 12.62 15.65
C THR A 303 0.99 11.37 14.78
N ALA A 304 1.25 10.20 15.37
CA ALA A 304 1.14 8.92 14.69
C ALA A 304 0.40 7.89 15.54
N VAL A 305 -0.24 6.94 14.87
CA VAL A 305 -0.73 5.70 15.47
C VAL A 305 0.29 4.61 15.18
N SER A 306 0.58 3.79 16.17
CA SER A 306 1.37 2.57 15.99
C SER A 306 0.68 1.38 16.63
N VAL A 307 0.93 0.21 16.08
CA VAL A 307 0.36 -1.07 16.46
C VAL A 307 1.48 -2.09 16.59
N GLY A 308 1.46 -2.85 17.67
CA GLY A 308 2.44 -3.86 17.99
C GLY A 308 1.92 -5.27 17.75
N SER A 309 2.86 -6.20 17.60
CA SER A 309 2.54 -7.64 17.62
C SER A 309 2.01 -8.11 18.98
N ASP A 310 2.29 -7.37 20.04
CA ASP A 310 1.80 -7.57 21.40
C ASP A 310 0.33 -7.17 21.60
N GLY A 311 -0.34 -6.72 20.52
CA GLY A 311 -1.72 -6.26 20.53
C GLY A 311 -1.92 -4.89 21.15
N GLN A 312 -0.84 -4.20 21.55
CA GLN A 312 -0.91 -2.82 22.02
C GLN A 312 -0.95 -1.85 20.85
N CYS A 313 -1.67 -0.76 21.05
CA CYS A 313 -1.75 0.35 20.15
C CYS A 313 -1.42 1.63 20.91
N HIS A 314 -0.71 2.53 20.25
CA HIS A 314 -0.32 3.82 20.81
C HIS A 314 -0.67 4.95 19.84
N ILE A 315 -1.22 6.05 20.38
CA ILE A 315 -1.13 7.35 19.74
C ILE A 315 0.06 8.06 20.37
N VAL A 316 1.00 8.48 19.55
CA VAL A 316 2.21 9.19 19.96
C VAL A 316 2.32 10.51 19.23
N ASP A 317 2.88 11.52 19.87
CA ASP A 317 3.30 12.76 19.22
C ASP A 317 4.83 12.85 19.30
N PHE A 318 5.51 13.07 18.19
CA PHE A 318 6.97 13.22 18.15
C PHE A 318 7.46 14.64 18.50
N ALA A 319 6.56 15.59 18.75
CA ALA A 319 6.94 16.91 19.26
C ALA A 319 7.58 16.82 20.66
N ASP A 320 8.42 17.81 20.99
CA ASP A 320 9.00 17.99 22.34
C ASP A 320 9.61 16.73 22.98
N ASN A 321 10.50 16.06 22.23
CA ASN A 321 11.14 14.78 22.58
C ASN A 321 10.23 13.55 22.60
N GLY A 322 8.96 13.70 22.27
CA GLY A 322 8.04 12.60 22.09
C GLY A 322 7.21 12.29 23.33
N VAL A 323 5.89 12.21 23.17
CA VAL A 323 4.95 11.81 24.22
C VAL A 323 3.98 10.73 23.73
N VAL A 324 3.68 9.76 24.59
CA VAL A 324 2.59 8.80 24.36
C VAL A 324 1.29 9.46 24.82
N LEU A 325 0.42 9.79 23.87
CA LEU A 325 -0.87 10.45 24.14
C LEU A 325 -1.93 9.46 24.62
N LYS A 326 -1.92 8.23 24.07
CA LYS A 326 -2.90 7.19 24.41
C LYS A 326 -2.35 5.80 24.17
N THR A 327 -2.78 4.85 24.99
CA THR A 327 -2.54 3.41 24.81
C THR A 327 -3.84 2.64 24.95
N TRP A 328 -4.02 1.61 24.12
CA TRP A 328 -5.11 0.64 24.24
C TRP A 328 -4.70 -0.72 23.69
N ASN A 329 -5.41 -1.78 24.07
CA ASN A 329 -5.15 -3.14 23.62
C ASN A 329 -6.27 -3.64 22.70
N LEU A 330 -5.91 -4.29 21.59
CA LEU A 330 -6.88 -4.87 20.64
C LEU A 330 -7.34 -6.28 21.04
N HIS A 331 -6.66 -6.90 22.00
CA HIS A 331 -6.79 -8.31 22.39
C HIS A 331 -6.66 -9.28 21.20
N ALA A 332 -5.99 -8.84 20.14
CA ALA A 332 -5.77 -9.56 18.90
C ALA A 332 -4.51 -9.03 18.21
N HIS A 333 -3.97 -9.82 17.27
CA HIS A 333 -2.89 -9.37 16.40
C HIS A 333 -3.46 -8.52 15.26
N ALA A 334 -2.91 -7.32 15.09
CA ALA A 334 -3.19 -6.46 13.95
C ALA A 334 -1.96 -6.35 13.06
N THR A 335 -2.18 -6.43 11.75
CA THR A 335 -1.13 -6.49 10.72
C THR A 335 -1.07 -5.22 9.87
N SER A 336 -2.03 -4.31 10.02
CA SER A 336 -2.12 -3.08 9.24
C SER A 336 -2.92 -2.03 10.01
N VAL A 337 -2.68 -0.76 9.71
CA VAL A 337 -3.43 0.38 10.23
C VAL A 337 -3.73 1.34 9.09
N ALA A 338 -4.95 1.85 9.05
CA ALA A 338 -5.38 2.89 8.14
C ALA A 338 -6.06 4.00 8.94
N ILE A 339 -5.67 5.25 8.70
CA ILE A 339 -6.23 6.40 9.38
C ILE A 339 -7.13 7.14 8.41
N LEU A 340 -8.40 7.27 8.78
CA LEU A 340 -9.39 8.02 8.01
C LEU A 340 -9.08 9.51 8.14
N GLN A 341 -8.92 10.19 7.01
CA GLN A 341 -8.83 11.64 7.01
C GLN A 341 -10.22 12.21 7.31
N SER A 342 -10.39 12.88 8.46
CA SER A 342 -11.56 13.73 8.66
C SER A 342 -11.50 14.85 7.62
N ARG A 343 -12.61 15.12 6.91
CA ARG A 343 -12.70 16.26 5.99
C ARG A 343 -12.13 17.49 6.67
N LYS A 344 -11.17 18.18 6.04
CA LYS A 344 -10.80 19.54 6.43
C LYS A 344 -12.11 20.32 6.47
N MET A 345 -12.58 20.69 7.65
CA MET A 345 -13.59 21.74 7.73
C MET A 345 -12.93 22.94 7.06
N ALA A 346 -13.47 23.36 5.92
CA ALA A 346 -13.08 24.64 5.34
C ALA A 346 -13.23 25.65 6.48
N GLY A 347 -12.12 26.25 6.91
CA GLY A 347 -12.17 27.32 7.89
C GLY A 347 -13.17 28.38 7.41
N PRO A 348 -13.80 29.13 8.32
CA PRO A 348 -14.79 30.13 7.94
C PRO A 348 -14.17 31.02 6.86
N SER A 349 -14.78 30.99 5.68
CA SER A 349 -14.47 31.91 4.59
C SER A 349 -14.51 33.29 5.21
N ARG A 350 -13.36 33.97 5.23
CA ARG A 350 -13.23 35.32 5.73
C ARG A 350 -14.17 36.17 4.88
N VAL A 351 -15.37 36.43 5.39
CA VAL A 351 -16.30 37.37 4.79
C VAL A 351 -15.53 38.68 4.74
N LYS A 352 -15.26 39.16 3.53
CA LYS A 352 -14.83 40.54 3.33
C LYS A 352 -15.97 41.38 3.86
N THR A 353 -15.79 41.93 5.05
CA THR A 353 -16.65 43.01 5.53
C THR A 353 -16.30 44.20 4.65
N ASP A 354 -17.17 44.52 3.69
CA ASP A 354 -17.13 45.79 2.98
C ASP A 354 -17.33 46.88 4.04
N GLN A 355 -16.24 47.55 4.42
CA GLN A 355 -16.34 48.84 5.09
C GLN A 355 -16.73 49.88 4.03
N PRO A 356 -17.77 50.69 4.27
CA PRO A 356 -18.08 51.81 3.40
C PRO A 356 -16.99 52.89 3.56
N ASP A 357 -16.56 53.44 2.42
CA ASP A 357 -15.69 54.61 2.33
C ASP A 357 -16.24 55.77 3.16
N PRO A 358 -15.46 56.35 4.10
CA PRO A 358 -15.82 57.62 4.71
C PRO A 358 -15.31 58.76 3.81
N GLN A 359 -16.16 59.21 2.88
CA GLN A 359 -16.06 60.57 2.37
C GLN A 359 -17.31 61.35 2.75
N GLN A 360 -17.07 62.62 3.12
CA GLN A 360 -18.03 63.72 3.25
C GLN A 360 -18.85 63.78 4.53
N GLU A 361 -18.33 64.49 5.53
CA GLU A 361 -19.07 65.60 6.17
C GLU A 361 -18.14 66.40 7.09
N GLN A 362 -17.81 67.62 6.68
CA GLN A 362 -18.02 68.82 7.50
C GLN A 362 -17.69 70.07 6.68
N LYS A 363 -18.76 70.69 6.17
CA LYS A 363 -18.88 72.14 6.19
C LYS A 363 -19.10 72.56 7.64
N ASP A 364 -18.29 73.47 8.13
CA ASP A 364 -18.72 74.80 8.57
C ASP A 364 -17.50 75.72 8.72
#